data_AF-A0A2P8K6Z1-F1
#
_entry.id   AF-A0A2P8K6Z1-F1
#
_cell.length_a   1.000
_cell.length_b   1.000
_cell.length_c   1.000
_cell.angle_alpha   90.00
_cell.angle_beta   90.00
_cell.angle_gamma   90.00
#
_symmetry.space_group_name_H-M   'P 1'
#
loop_
_entity.id
_entity.type
_entity.pdbx_description
1 polymer ?
#
loop_
_entity_poly.entity_id
_entity_poly.type
_entity_poly.pdbx_seq_one_letter_code
_entity_poly.pdbx_strand_id
1 'polypeptide(L)'
;YQALATGEMPHLPAKTSSFKVWAERVQEHARGPALKSELAYWQAQLQGLSDNLPCDNPHGRRQLKHAAYVGGRLEREWTRRLLQQAPAAYRTQINDLLLTALARVVCRWSGEAEVLVRLEGHGREDLFEYIDLSRTVGWFTSLYP
;
A
#
# COMPACT_ATOMS: atom_id res chain seq x y z
N TYR A 1 -24.08 17.84 -5.51
CA TYR A 1 -24.78 17.59 -6.78
C TYR A 1 -26.25 17.28 -6.58
N GLN A 2 -26.61 16.21 -5.86
CA GLN A 2 -28.02 15.88 -5.58
C GLN A 2 -28.80 17.05 -4.95
N ALA A 3 -28.28 17.66 -3.87
CA ALA A 3 -28.90 18.85 -3.26
C ALA A 3 -29.10 20.00 -4.27
N LEU A 4 -28.09 20.32 -5.07
CA LEU A 4 -28.21 21.37 -6.11
C LEU A 4 -29.24 21.00 -7.19
N ALA A 5 -29.35 19.71 -7.53
CA ALA A 5 -30.30 19.23 -8.53
C ALA A 5 -31.77 19.32 -8.06
N THR A 6 -32.00 19.30 -6.74
CA THR A 6 -33.31 19.51 -6.12
C THR A 6 -33.55 20.95 -5.67
N GLY A 7 -32.63 21.89 -5.96
CA GLY A 7 -32.71 23.30 -5.57
C GLY A 7 -32.34 23.58 -4.11
N GLU A 8 -31.78 22.60 -3.40
CA GLU A 8 -31.34 22.70 -2.01
C GLU A 8 -29.88 23.15 -1.88
N MET A 9 -29.56 23.77 -0.75
CA MET A 9 -28.19 24.13 -0.39
C MET A 9 -27.38 22.87 0.00
N PRO A 10 -26.17 22.65 -0.56
CA PRO A 10 -25.35 21.51 -0.18
C PRO A 10 -24.88 21.60 1.27
N HIS A 11 -25.31 20.65 2.10
CA HIS A 11 -24.77 20.47 3.45
C HIS A 11 -23.74 19.34 3.44
N LEU A 12 -22.46 19.73 3.55
CA LEU A 12 -21.38 18.77 3.71
C LEU A 12 -21.22 18.41 5.20
N PRO A 13 -20.87 17.16 5.51
CA PRO A 13 -20.56 16.77 6.88
C PRO A 13 -19.39 17.57 7.46
N ALA A 14 -19.31 17.60 8.79
CA ALA A 14 -18.25 18.30 9.51
C ALA A 14 -16.86 17.84 9.07
N LYS A 15 -15.89 18.76 9.16
CA LYS A 15 -14.49 18.48 8.85
C LYS A 15 -13.91 17.54 9.89
N THR A 16 -13.13 16.58 9.42
CA THR A 16 -12.20 15.77 10.21
C THR A 16 -10.84 16.49 10.33
N SER A 17 -9.83 15.87 10.94
CA SER A 17 -8.53 16.50 11.15
C SER A 17 -7.88 16.91 9.82
N SER A 18 -7.35 18.13 9.78
CA SER A 18 -6.76 18.66 8.55
C SER A 18 -5.47 17.93 8.15
N PHE A 19 -5.16 17.90 6.86
CA PHE A 19 -3.90 17.36 6.34
C PHE A 19 -2.67 18.08 6.94
N LYS A 20 -2.78 19.38 7.23
CA LYS A 20 -1.71 20.15 7.89
C LYS A 20 -1.40 19.58 9.27
N VAL A 21 -2.43 19.38 10.10
CA VAL A 21 -2.28 18.82 11.45
C VAL A 21 -1.66 17.42 11.38
N TRP A 22 -2.09 16.59 10.43
CA TRP A 22 -1.47 15.29 10.19
C TRP A 22 0.02 15.40 9.86
N ALA A 23 0.40 16.24 8.91
CA ALA A 23 1.79 16.41 8.49
C ALA A 23 2.70 16.92 9.63
N GLU A 24 2.20 17.86 10.43
CA GLU A 24 2.90 18.37 11.62
C GLU A 24 3.15 17.24 12.64
N ARG A 25 2.12 16.41 12.91
CA ARG A 25 2.25 15.30 13.86
C ARG A 25 3.14 14.16 13.35
N VAL A 26 3.09 13.84 12.07
CA VAL A 26 4.04 12.90 11.46
C VAL A 26 5.48 13.39 11.60
N GLN A 27 5.72 14.70 11.40
CA GLN A 27 7.06 15.27 11.57
C GLN A 27 7.56 15.18 13.02
N GLU A 28 6.69 15.42 14.00
CA GLU A 28 7.02 15.25 15.42
C GLU A 28 7.30 13.78 15.74
N HIS A 29 6.43 12.87 15.30
CA HIS A 29 6.58 11.43 15.50
C HIS A 29 7.89 10.89 14.92
N ALA A 30 8.29 11.37 13.74
CA ALA A 30 9.54 10.98 13.08
C ALA A 30 10.80 11.33 13.90
N ARG A 31 10.72 12.30 14.81
CA ARG A 31 11.83 12.67 15.72
C ARG A 31 11.76 11.93 17.07
N GLY A 32 10.65 11.24 17.33
CA GLY A 32 10.37 10.55 18.58
C GLY A 32 11.19 9.27 18.78
N PRO A 33 11.22 8.74 20.02
CA PRO A 33 11.94 7.51 20.34
C PRO A 33 11.28 6.25 19.76
N ALA A 34 9.96 6.27 19.52
CA ALA A 34 9.22 5.14 18.95
C ALA A 34 9.79 4.73 17.59
N LEU A 35 9.92 5.67 16.64
CA LEU A 35 10.46 5.38 15.32
C LEU A 35 11.94 4.96 15.38
N LYS A 36 12.72 5.51 16.32
CA LYS A 36 14.12 5.08 16.51
C LYS A 36 14.22 3.62 16.96
N SER A 37 13.24 3.12 17.70
CA SER A 37 13.22 1.72 18.14
C SER A 37 12.98 0.73 17.00
N GLU A 38 12.34 1.17 15.91
CA GLU A 38 12.09 0.34 14.73
C GLU A 38 13.32 0.23 13.81
N LEU A 39 14.33 1.09 13.97
CA LEU A 39 15.49 1.12 13.07
C LEU A 39 16.19 -0.24 12.96
N ALA A 40 16.38 -0.91 14.10
CA ALA A 40 17.03 -2.22 14.13
C ALA A 40 16.22 -3.29 13.38
N TYR A 41 14.89 -3.23 13.49
CA TYR A 41 14.00 -4.12 12.74
C TYR A 41 14.17 -3.92 11.24
N TRP A 42 14.08 -2.69 10.76
CA TRP A 42 14.20 -2.38 9.33
C TRP A 42 15.59 -2.73 8.75
N GLN A 43 16.66 -2.47 9.52
CA GLN A 43 18.01 -2.87 9.12
C GLN A 43 18.14 -4.40 8.99
N ALA A 44 17.58 -5.16 9.93
CA ALA A 44 17.59 -6.61 9.88
C ALA A 44 16.77 -7.17 8.71
N GLN A 45 15.61 -6.57 8.39
CA GLN A 45 14.79 -7.01 7.27
C GLN A 45 15.48 -6.82 5.91
N LEU A 46 16.28 -5.76 5.75
CA LEU A 46 16.92 -5.41 4.48
C LEU A 46 18.33 -5.99 4.32
N GLN A 47 18.87 -6.63 5.37
CA GLN A 47 20.25 -7.09 5.36
C GLN A 47 20.44 -8.25 4.39
N GLY A 48 21.27 -8.05 3.37
CA GLY A 48 21.64 -9.10 2.41
C GLY A 48 20.62 -9.32 1.30
N LEU A 49 19.51 -8.56 1.28
CA LEU A 49 18.53 -8.62 0.20
C LEU A 49 19.09 -8.02 -1.09
N SER A 50 18.68 -8.61 -2.21
CA SER A 50 18.94 -8.11 -3.56
C SER A 50 17.66 -7.57 -4.18
N ASP A 51 17.73 -6.40 -4.79
CA ASP A 51 16.65 -5.82 -5.60
C ASP A 51 16.78 -6.14 -7.10
N ASN A 52 17.74 -7.02 -7.45
CA ASN A 52 17.96 -7.42 -8.83
C ASN A 52 16.91 -8.41 -9.31
N LEU A 53 16.31 -8.11 -10.46
CA LEU A 53 15.46 -9.02 -11.21
C LEU A 53 16.05 -9.20 -12.62
N PRO A 54 15.84 -10.36 -13.26
CA PRO A 54 16.24 -10.55 -14.64
C PRO A 54 15.66 -9.47 -15.55
N CYS A 55 16.50 -8.93 -16.43
CA CYS A 55 16.11 -7.86 -17.34
C CYS A 55 16.71 -8.12 -18.72
N ASP A 56 15.86 -8.13 -19.74
CA ASP A 56 16.28 -8.36 -21.13
C ASP A 56 17.24 -7.28 -21.66
N ASN A 57 17.08 -6.02 -21.19
CA ASN A 57 17.94 -4.90 -21.56
C ASN A 57 18.27 -4.01 -20.35
N PRO A 58 19.33 -4.32 -19.59
CA PRO A 58 19.74 -3.55 -18.42
C PRO A 58 20.12 -2.10 -18.71
N HIS A 59 20.50 -1.79 -19.95
CA HIS A 59 20.89 -0.45 -20.40
C HIS A 59 19.75 0.34 -21.06
N GLY A 60 18.53 -0.22 -21.05
CA GLY A 60 17.35 0.41 -21.62
C GLY A 60 16.98 1.75 -20.94
N ARG A 61 16.38 2.66 -21.71
CA ARG A 61 15.92 3.95 -21.17
C ARG A 61 14.64 3.76 -20.34
N ARG A 62 14.72 4.05 -19.04
CA ARG A 62 13.60 4.04 -18.08
C ARG A 62 12.71 5.29 -18.19
N GLN A 63 12.00 5.44 -19.32
CA GLN A 63 11.07 6.55 -19.53
C GLN A 63 9.63 6.03 -19.54
N LEU A 64 8.71 6.77 -18.89
CA LEU A 64 7.30 6.38 -18.79
C LEU A 64 6.63 6.13 -20.14
N LYS A 65 7.04 6.85 -21.19
CA LYS A 65 6.53 6.67 -22.56
C LYS A 65 6.78 5.28 -23.16
N HIS A 66 7.71 4.50 -22.59
CA HIS A 66 7.99 3.12 -23.00
C HIS A 66 7.27 2.08 -22.14
N ALA A 67 6.51 2.50 -21.12
CA ALA A 67 5.80 1.58 -20.24
C ALA A 67 4.70 0.84 -21.02
N ALA A 68 4.63 -0.47 -20.85
CA ALA A 68 3.56 -1.33 -21.34
C ALA A 68 2.89 -2.03 -20.14
N TYR A 69 1.60 -2.31 -20.28
CA TYR A 69 0.81 -2.98 -19.25
C TYR A 69 0.23 -4.29 -19.80
N VAL A 70 0.39 -5.35 -19.02
CA VAL A 70 -0.29 -6.63 -19.25
C VAL A 70 -1.16 -6.90 -18.04
N GLY A 71 -2.43 -7.20 -18.27
CA GLY A 71 -3.42 -7.42 -17.22
C GLY A 71 -4.29 -8.63 -17.47
N GLY A 72 -4.69 -9.28 -16.39
CA GLY A 72 -5.68 -10.36 -16.37
C GLY A 72 -6.81 -10.05 -15.40
N ARG A 73 -7.90 -10.82 -15.48
CA ARG A 73 -9.02 -10.73 -14.55
C ARG A 73 -9.44 -12.12 -14.12
N LEU A 74 -9.80 -12.27 -12.86
CA LEU A 74 -10.49 -13.45 -12.37
C LEU A 74 -11.99 -13.30 -12.66
N GLU A 75 -12.63 -14.40 -13.05
CA GLU A 75 -14.09 -14.41 -13.18
C GLU A 75 -14.76 -14.18 -11.82
N ARG A 76 -16.05 -13.87 -11.85
CA ARG A 76 -16.85 -13.55 -10.66
C ARG A 76 -16.75 -14.63 -9.59
N GLU A 77 -16.86 -15.90 -9.98
CA GLU A 77 -16.85 -17.01 -9.02
C GLU A 77 -15.49 -17.16 -8.34
N TRP A 78 -14.39 -17.03 -9.09
CA TRP A 78 -13.03 -17.06 -8.53
C TRP A 78 -12.77 -15.87 -7.61
N THR A 79 -13.22 -14.68 -8.02
CA THR A 79 -13.11 -13.46 -7.20
C THR A 79 -13.88 -13.62 -5.88
N ARG A 80 -15.08 -14.20 -5.91
CA ARG A 80 -15.89 -14.47 -4.71
C ARG A 80 -15.19 -15.44 -3.77
N ARG A 81 -14.64 -16.55 -4.29
CA ARG A 81 -13.88 -17.52 -3.49
C ARG A 81 -12.66 -16.88 -2.84
N LEU A 82 -11.92 -16.07 -3.59
CA LEU A 82 -10.75 -15.34 -3.10
C LEU A 82 -11.11 -14.36 -1.97
N LEU A 83 -12.20 -13.61 -2.11
CA LEU A 83 -12.57 -12.59 -1.11
C LEU A 83 -13.27 -13.16 0.13
N GLN A 84 -14.04 -14.24 -0.01
CA GLN A 84 -14.96 -14.69 1.06
C GLN A 84 -14.58 -16.04 1.69
N GLN A 85 -13.87 -16.91 0.97
CA GLN A 85 -13.65 -18.30 1.41
C GLN A 85 -12.19 -18.57 1.77
N ALA A 86 -11.25 -18.10 0.94
CA ALA A 86 -9.83 -18.33 1.18
C ALA A 86 -9.28 -17.70 2.48
N PRO A 87 -9.69 -16.46 2.88
CA PRO A 87 -9.27 -15.84 4.15
C PRO A 87 -9.61 -16.69 5.39
N ALA A 88 -10.73 -17.42 5.34
CA ALA A 88 -11.23 -18.17 6.49
C ALA A 88 -10.34 -19.36 6.87
N ALA A 89 -9.56 -19.90 5.93
CA ALA A 89 -8.71 -21.07 6.17
C ALA A 89 -7.52 -20.77 7.10
N TYR A 90 -6.98 -19.55 7.03
CA TYR A 90 -5.75 -19.17 7.74
C TYR A 90 -5.88 -17.86 8.53
N ARG A 91 -7.09 -17.28 8.63
CA ARG A 91 -7.33 -15.94 9.19
C ARG A 91 -6.47 -14.87 8.52
N THR A 92 -6.25 -15.02 7.23
CA THR A 92 -5.46 -14.11 6.41
C THR A 92 -6.32 -12.96 5.89
N GLN A 93 -5.66 -11.88 5.47
CA GLN A 93 -6.25 -10.85 4.63
C GLN A 93 -6.04 -11.20 3.15
N ILE A 94 -6.77 -10.53 2.25
CA ILE A 94 -6.59 -10.76 0.80
C ILE A 94 -5.15 -10.48 0.34
N ASN A 95 -4.50 -9.48 0.94
CA ASN A 95 -3.13 -9.12 0.59
C ASN A 95 -2.15 -10.27 0.86
N ASP A 96 -2.35 -11.06 1.91
CA ASP A 96 -1.48 -12.20 2.21
C ASP A 96 -1.51 -13.23 1.07
N LEU A 97 -2.70 -13.50 0.52
CA LEU A 97 -2.88 -14.45 -0.58
C LEU A 97 -2.28 -13.92 -1.88
N LEU A 98 -2.51 -12.63 -2.19
CA LEU A 98 -1.99 -11.99 -3.39
C LEU A 98 -0.45 -11.86 -3.35
N LEU A 99 0.12 -11.49 -2.20
CA LEU A 99 1.56 -11.37 -2.01
C LEU A 99 2.23 -12.74 -2.06
N THR A 100 1.62 -13.76 -1.46
CA THR A 100 2.12 -15.14 -1.58
C THR A 100 2.14 -15.60 -3.04
N ALA A 101 1.07 -15.32 -3.80
CA ALA A 101 1.04 -15.68 -5.22
C ALA A 101 2.08 -14.90 -6.02
N LEU A 102 2.23 -13.60 -5.78
CA LEU A 102 3.22 -12.74 -6.42
C LEU A 102 4.63 -13.26 -6.15
N ALA A 103 4.99 -13.46 -4.87
CA ALA A 103 6.31 -13.93 -4.48
C ALA A 103 6.65 -15.26 -5.13
N ARG A 104 5.74 -16.24 -5.08
CA ARG A 104 5.94 -17.56 -5.71
C ARG A 104 6.15 -17.47 -7.22
N VAL A 105 5.41 -16.60 -7.91
CA VAL A 105 5.53 -16.45 -9.36
C VAL A 105 6.84 -15.76 -9.72
N VAL A 106 7.21 -14.69 -9.02
CA VAL A 106 8.43 -13.94 -9.28
C VAL A 106 9.67 -14.78 -8.97
N CYS A 107 9.76 -15.42 -7.81
CA CYS A 107 10.86 -16.32 -7.46
C CYS A 107 11.05 -17.44 -8.49
N ARG A 108 9.95 -18.09 -8.90
CA ARG A 108 10.02 -19.14 -9.93
C ARG A 108 10.48 -18.61 -11.28
N TRP A 109 10.08 -17.39 -11.65
CA TRP A 109 10.46 -16.78 -12.91
C TRP A 109 11.91 -16.27 -12.90
N SER A 110 12.35 -15.68 -11.78
CA SER A 110 13.70 -15.13 -11.64
C SER A 110 14.77 -16.18 -11.33
N GLY A 111 14.37 -17.31 -10.74
CA GLY A 111 15.28 -18.31 -10.19
C GLY A 111 15.81 -17.96 -8.79
N GLU A 112 15.36 -16.83 -8.22
CA GLU A 112 15.78 -16.37 -6.89
C GLU A 112 14.96 -17.06 -5.78
N ALA A 113 15.58 -17.19 -4.61
CA ALA A 113 14.93 -17.78 -3.43
C ALA A 113 13.91 -16.84 -2.77
N GLU A 114 14.09 -15.53 -2.95
CA GLU A 114 13.31 -14.46 -2.33
C GLU A 114 13.08 -13.30 -3.30
N VAL A 115 12.13 -12.42 -2.98
CA VAL A 115 11.84 -11.22 -3.76
C VAL A 115 11.51 -10.06 -2.83
N LEU A 116 12.13 -8.91 -3.08
CA LEU A 116 11.82 -7.65 -2.42
C LEU A 116 10.63 -6.96 -3.12
N VAL A 117 9.56 -6.66 -2.39
CA VAL A 117 8.33 -6.11 -2.95
C VAL A 117 7.94 -4.83 -2.21
N ARG A 118 8.06 -3.69 -2.87
CA ARG A 118 7.57 -2.44 -2.29
C ARG A 118 6.05 -2.41 -2.23
N LEU A 119 5.50 -2.31 -1.03
CA LEU A 119 4.07 -2.24 -0.75
C LEU A 119 3.59 -0.82 -0.51
N GLU A 120 2.35 -0.57 -0.92
CA GLU A 120 1.63 0.68 -0.69
C GLU A 120 0.55 0.48 0.37
N GLY A 121 0.62 1.26 1.45
CA GLY A 121 -0.42 1.36 2.46
C GLY A 121 -1.27 2.61 2.26
N HIS A 122 -2.48 2.64 2.83
CA HIS A 122 -3.29 3.85 2.83
C HIS A 122 -2.66 4.98 3.65
N GLY A 123 -1.75 4.64 4.58
CA GLY A 123 -0.99 5.56 5.44
C GLY A 123 -1.87 6.41 6.36
N ARG A 124 -3.01 5.85 6.75
CA ARG A 124 -3.96 6.39 7.73
C ARG A 124 -4.01 5.46 8.93
N GLU A 125 -2.82 5.10 9.40
CA GLU A 125 -2.67 4.26 10.57
C GLU A 125 -3.11 5.04 11.81
N ASP A 126 -3.61 4.34 12.83
CA ASP A 126 -4.02 4.91 14.12
C ASP A 126 -2.80 5.27 14.98
N LEU A 127 -1.95 6.17 14.47
CA LEU A 127 -0.72 6.62 15.14
C LEU A 127 -1.00 7.58 16.30
N PHE A 128 -2.16 8.25 16.28
CA PHE A 128 -2.49 9.33 17.21
C PHE A 128 -3.97 9.28 17.60
N GLU A 129 -4.26 9.15 18.89
CA GLU A 129 -5.63 8.97 19.42
C GLU A 129 -6.61 10.10 19.04
N TYR A 130 -6.11 11.31 18.78
CA TYR A 130 -6.93 12.50 18.53
C TYR A 130 -6.98 12.94 17.06
N ILE A 131 -6.38 12.17 16.13
CA ILE A 131 -6.42 12.51 14.70
C ILE A 131 -7.45 11.63 14.00
N ASP A 132 -8.50 12.27 13.47
CA ASP A 132 -9.47 11.62 12.60
C ASP A 132 -9.15 11.96 11.13
N LEU A 133 -8.76 10.96 10.34
CA LEU A 133 -8.51 11.10 8.91
C LEU A 133 -9.65 10.55 8.05
N SER A 134 -10.74 10.03 8.60
CA SER A 134 -11.77 9.27 7.87
C SER A 134 -12.34 10.00 6.64
N ARG A 135 -12.37 11.34 6.65
CA ARG A 135 -12.92 12.19 5.57
C ARG A 135 -11.95 13.24 5.05
N THR A 136 -10.67 13.16 5.44
CA THR A 136 -9.67 14.13 5.02
C THR A 136 -9.16 13.79 3.62
N VAL A 137 -9.17 14.79 2.73
CA VAL A 137 -8.59 14.66 1.39
C VAL A 137 -7.12 15.06 1.44
N GLY A 138 -6.26 14.25 0.83
CA GLY A 138 -4.82 14.44 0.80
C GLY A 138 -4.12 13.16 0.34
N TRP A 139 -2.81 13.26 0.10
CA TRP A 139 -1.99 12.09 -0.25
C TRP A 139 -1.34 11.54 1.03
N PHE A 140 -1.85 10.40 1.50
CA PHE A 140 -1.42 9.75 2.73
C PHE A 140 -0.59 8.48 2.49
N THR A 141 -0.50 8.00 1.24
CA THR A 141 0.12 6.72 0.88
C THR A 141 1.48 6.54 1.53
N SER A 142 1.62 5.44 2.28
CA SER A 142 2.90 4.98 2.81
C SER A 142 3.51 3.96 1.85
N LEU A 143 4.83 3.92 1.80
CA LEU A 143 5.61 2.94 1.05
C LEU A 143 6.54 2.22 2.01
N TYR A 144 6.55 0.89 1.97
CA TYR A 144 7.46 0.07 2.75
C TYR A 144 7.94 -1.14 1.93
N PRO A 145 9.13 -1.68 2.20
CA PRO A 145 9.67 -2.86 1.52
C PRO A 145 8.94 -4.16 1.88
#